data_AF-A0ABD6BI11-F1
#
_entry.id   AF-A0ABD6BI11-F1
#
_cell.length_a   1.000
_cell.length_b   1.000
_cell.length_c   1.000
_cell.angle_alpha   90.00
_cell.angle_beta   90.00
_cell.angle_gamma   90.00
#
_symmetry.space_group_name_H-M   'P 1'
#
loop_
_entity.id
_entity.type
_entity.pdbx_description
1 polymer ?
#
loop_
_entity_poly.entity_id
_entity_poly.type
_entity_poly.pdbx_seq_one_letter_code
_entity_poly.pdbx_strand_id
1 'polypeptide(L)' 'MEDEPQTRIDNPEQLCDTIVEIVDVLEASETIGEEQASKLRSKVYRSIDTTRE' A
#
# COMPACT_ATOMS: atom_id res chain seq x y z
N MET A 1 -0.02 4.96 -31.72
CA MET A 1 0.33 5.26 -30.32
C MET A 1 -0.38 4.17 -29.55
N GLU A 2 0.38 3.17 -29.10
CA GLU A 2 -0.18 2.10 -28.26
C GLU A 2 -0.42 2.74 -26.89
N ASP A 3 -1.68 3.09 -26.63
CA ASP A 3 -2.14 3.43 -25.29
C ASP A 3 -1.76 2.25 -24.39
N GLU A 4 -0.72 2.45 -23.57
CA GLU A 4 -0.40 1.52 -22.49
C GLU A 4 -1.69 1.30 -21.71
N PRO A 5 -2.11 0.05 -21.44
CA PRO A 5 -3.31 -0.18 -20.68
C PRO A 5 -3.10 0.50 -19.33
N GLN A 6 -3.82 1.61 -19.12
CA GLN A 6 -3.94 2.20 -17.81
C GLN A 6 -4.61 1.12 -16.97
N THR A 7 -3.82 0.33 -16.26
CA THR A 7 -4.30 -0.64 -15.27
C THR A 7 -5.00 0.19 -14.23
N ARG A 8 -6.29 0.42 -14.47
CA ARG A 8 -7.17 1.16 -13.59
C ARG A 8 -7.37 0.22 -12.42
N ILE A 9 -6.76 0.57 -11.29
CA ILE A 9 -7.05 -0.13 -10.05
C ILE A 9 -8.47 0.29 -9.68
N ASP A 10 -9.43 -0.58 -9.98
CA ASP A 10 -10.85 -0.31 -9.75
C ASP A 10 -11.19 -0.14 -8.26
N ASN A 11 -10.32 -0.65 -7.38
CA ASN A 11 -10.47 -0.59 -5.93
C ASN A 11 -9.13 -0.27 -5.23
N PRO A 12 -8.69 1.00 -5.24
CA PRO A 12 -7.42 1.40 -4.64
C PRO A 12 -7.40 1.18 -3.12
N GLU A 13 -8.56 1.26 -2.46
CA GLU A 13 -8.71 0.99 -1.03
C GLU A 13 -8.37 -0.48 -0.70
N GLN A 14 -8.92 -1.44 -1.47
CA GLN A 14 -8.62 -2.87 -1.26
C GLN A 14 -7.15 -3.21 -1.51
N LEU A 15 -6.53 -2.57 -2.49
CA LEU A 15 -5.10 -2.74 -2.72
C LEU A 15 -4.29 -2.24 -1.52
N CYS A 16 -4.69 -1.12 -0.93
CA CYS A 16 -4.00 -0.58 0.24
C CYS A 16 -4.20 -1.45 1.47
N ASP A 17 -5.40 -1.97 1.71
CA ASP A 17 -5.65 -2.95 2.77
C ASP A 17 -4.77 -4.19 2.59
N THR A 18 -4.70 -4.72 1.36
CA THR A 18 -3.82 -5.86 1.04
C THR A 18 -2.36 -5.56 1.33
N ILE A 19 -1.88 -4.35 1.00
CA ILE A 19 -0.50 -3.95 1.28
C ILE A 19 -0.27 -3.84 2.80
N VAL A 20 -1.23 -3.31 3.56
CA VAL A 20 -1.13 -3.25 5.03
C VAL A 20 -1.06 -4.66 5.62
N GLU A 21 -1.90 -5.60 5.17
CA GLU A 21 -1.83 -7.00 5.61
C GLU A 21 -0.46 -7.63 5.33
N ILE A 22 0.16 -7.34 4.18
CA ILE A 22 1.51 -7.81 3.88
C ILE A 22 2.53 -7.21 4.87
N VAL A 23 2.42 -5.92 5.18
CA VAL A 23 3.31 -5.27 6.16
C VAL A 23 3.15 -5.90 7.55
N ASP A 24 1.92 -6.23 7.95
CA ASP A 24 1.62 -6.87 9.23
C ASP A 24 2.23 -8.29 9.30
N VAL A 25 2.14 -9.06 8.21
CA VAL A 25 2.79 -10.38 8.12
C VAL A 25 4.31 -10.25 8.25
N LEU A 26 4.92 -9.25 7.61
CA LEU A 26 6.37 -9.03 7.67
C LEU A 26 6.85 -8.59 9.06
N GLU A 27 6.05 -7.81 9.78
CA GLU A 27 6.31 -7.44 11.18
C GLU A 27 6.17 -8.66 12.10
N ALA A 28 5.10 -9.44 11.93
CA ALA A 28 4.86 -10.64 12.72
C ALA A 28 5.91 -11.74 12.47
N SER A 29 6.49 -11.80 11.28
CA SER A 29 7.62 -12.69 10.95
C SER A 29 8.99 -12.11 11.35
N GLU A 30 9.02 -11.00 12.10
CA GLU A 30 10.23 -10.29 12.54
C GLU A 30 11.17 -9.91 11.38
N THR A 31 10.66 -9.88 10.16
CA THR A 31 11.43 -9.56 8.95
C THR A 31 11.68 -8.06 8.85
N ILE A 32 10.76 -7.26 9.39
CA ILE A 32 10.91 -5.83 9.62
C ILE A 32 10.58 -5.51 11.09
N GLY A 33 11.22 -4.47 11.64
CA GLY A 33 10.90 -3.97 12.97
C GLY A 33 9.70 -3.02 12.99
N GLU A 34 9.15 -2.80 14.18
CA GLU A 34 7.97 -1.95 14.43
C GLU A 34 8.08 -0.54 13.82
N GLU A 35 9.26 0.10 13.94
CA GLU A 35 9.50 1.43 13.37
C GLU A 35 9.36 1.43 11.84
N GLN A 36 9.89 0.39 11.18
CA GLN A 36 9.79 0.27 9.72
C GLN A 36 8.37 -0.07 9.27
N ALA A 37 7.68 -0.97 9.99
CA ALA A 37 6.30 -1.33 9.73
C ALA A 37 5.37 -0.10 9.85
N SER A 38 5.52 0.67 10.92
CA SER A 38 4.80 1.93 11.14
C SER A 38 5.02 2.94 10.00
N LYS A 39 6.27 3.10 9.56
CA LYS A 39 6.61 3.99 8.44
C LYS A 39 5.99 3.54 7.11
N LEU A 40 5.92 2.23 6.86
CA LEU A 40 5.31 1.67 5.65
C LEU A 40 3.80 1.87 5.66
N ARG A 41 3.10 1.56 6.77
CA ARG A 41 1.66 1.82 6.91
C ARG A 41 1.34 3.30 6.67
N SER A 42 2.11 4.21 7.26
CA SER A 42 1.95 5.66 7.05
C SER A 42 2.08 6.08 5.57
N LYS A 43 3.03 5.49 4.84
CA LYS A 43 3.20 5.75 3.40
C LYS A 43 2.03 5.23 2.55
N VAL A 44 1.49 4.06 2.90
CA VAL A 44 0.34 3.47 2.21
C VAL A 44 -0.86 4.39 2.35
N TYR A 45 -1.22 4.79 3.57
CA TYR A 45 -2.36 5.70 3.79
C TYR A 45 -2.18 7.06 3.12
N ARG A 46 -0.97 7.64 3.14
CA ARG A 46 -0.70 8.93 2.47
C ARG A 46 -0.90 8.87 0.96
N SER A 47 -0.65 7.71 0.34
CA SER A 47 -0.78 7.56 -1.12
C SER A 47 -2.25 7.56 -1.57
N ILE A 48 -3.17 7.14 -0.69
CA ILE A 48 -4.62 7.19 -0.94
C ILE A 48 -5.13 8.62 -0.84
N ASP A 49 -4.65 9.38 0.15
CA ASP A 49 -5.05 10.77 0.40
C ASP A 49 -4.76 11.67 -0.81
N THR A 50 -3.62 11.47 -1.46
CA THR A 50 -3.23 12.20 -2.69
C THR A 50 -3.98 11.77 -3.96
N THR A 51 -4.73 10.67 -3.92
CA THR A 51 -5.50 10.17 -5.09
C THR A 51 -6.93 10.74 -5.13
N ARG A 52 -7.36 11.44 -4.07
CA ARG A 52 -8.68 12.09 -3.96
C ARG A 52 -8.54 13.62 -4.17
N GLU A 53 -8.06 14.06 -5.33
CA GLU A 53 -8.12 15.47 -5.78
C GLU A 53 -8.72 15.58 -7.19
#